data_AF-A0A679IP78-F1
#
_entry.id   AF-A0A679IP78-F1
#
_cell.length_a   1.000
_cell.length_b   1.000
_cell.length_c   1.000
_cell.angle_alpha   90.00
_cell.angle_beta   90.00
_cell.angle_gamma   90.00
#
_symmetry.space_group_name_H-M   'P 1'
#
loop_
_entity.id
_entity.type
_entity.pdbx_description
1 polymer ?
#
loop_
_entity_poly.entity_id
_entity_poly.type
_entity_poly.pdbx_seq_one_letter_code
_entity_poly.pdbx_strand_id
1 'polypeptide(L)'
;MKCLGDIYKRLQMGKKTRLPGFTIIEMLVVLFIISILLLLFVPNLSDQKDKAEEGSEKAIVKTVETQIELFKLNNPDGVVNEENMVPEYVSTQQWVIYEKHNDETVQ
;
A
#
# COMPACT_ATOMS: atom_id res chain seq x y z
N MET A 1 -15.69 -71.47 21.13
CA MET A 1 -16.04 -70.12 21.63
C MET A 1 -14.88 -69.11 21.68
N LYS A 2 -13.61 -69.49 21.46
CA LYS A 2 -12.47 -68.55 21.55
C LYS A 2 -12.35 -67.54 20.38
N CYS A 3 -12.84 -67.87 19.18
CA CYS A 3 -12.73 -66.99 18.00
C CYS A 3 -13.40 -65.62 18.13
N LEU A 4 -14.48 -65.47 18.91
CA LEU A 4 -15.17 -64.18 19.03
C LEU A 4 -14.42 -63.19 19.92
N GLY A 5 -13.72 -63.68 20.96
CA GLY A 5 -12.93 -62.84 21.86
C GLY A 5 -11.71 -62.22 21.16
N ASP A 6 -11.10 -62.97 20.25
CA ASP A 6 -9.94 -62.52 19.47
C ASP A 6 -10.29 -61.42 18.46
N ILE A 7 -11.51 -61.45 17.92
CA ILE A 7 -12.03 -60.41 17.01
C ILE A 7 -12.25 -59.09 17.76
N TYR A 8 -12.85 -59.13 18.96
CA TYR A 8 -13.09 -57.91 19.75
C TYR A 8 -11.77 -57.28 20.25
N LYS A 9 -10.77 -58.11 20.59
CA LYS A 9 -9.45 -57.64 21.05
C LYS A 9 -8.63 -56.93 19.96
N ARG A 10 -8.89 -57.26 18.68
CA ARG A 10 -8.27 -56.59 17.52
C ARG A 10 -8.86 -55.20 17.23
N LEU A 11 -10.10 -54.92 17.67
CA LEU A 11 -10.76 -53.62 17.48
C LEU A 11 -10.32 -52.54 18.49
N GLN A 12 -9.72 -52.92 19.62
CA GLN A 12 -9.32 -52.01 20.70
C GLN A 12 -7.85 -51.54 20.61
N MET A 13 -7.15 -51.78 19.49
CA MET A 13 -5.77 -51.30 19.29
C MET A 13 -5.70 -49.95 18.57
N GLY A 14 -6.51 -48.99 19.01
CA GLY A 14 -6.33 -47.58 18.65
C GLY A 14 -5.27 -46.95 19.55
N LYS A 15 -3.99 -47.03 19.16
CA LYS A 15 -2.93 -46.24 19.82
C LYS A 15 -3.31 -44.77 19.71
N LYS A 16 -3.74 -44.13 20.81
CA LYS A 16 -3.84 -42.67 20.91
C LYS A 16 -2.42 -42.12 20.81
N THR A 17 -2.00 -41.76 19.60
CA THR A 17 -0.82 -40.93 19.39
C THR A 17 -1.14 -39.56 19.95
N ARG A 18 -0.55 -39.21 21.09
CA ARG A 18 -0.57 -37.83 21.57
C ARG A 18 0.29 -37.03 20.61
N LEU A 19 -0.35 -36.30 19.70
CA LEU A 19 0.35 -35.33 18.89
C LEU A 19 0.88 -34.25 19.82
N PRO A 20 2.15 -33.86 19.73
CA PRO A 20 2.67 -32.73 20.48
C PRO A 20 1.81 -31.50 20.13
N GLY A 21 1.20 -30.91 21.16
CA GLY A 21 0.31 -29.77 21.00
C GLY A 21 1.10 -28.49 20.82
N PHE A 22 0.68 -27.67 19.86
CA PHE A 22 1.07 -26.28 19.71
C PHE A 22 0.84 -25.52 21.02
N THR A 23 1.89 -24.90 21.55
CA THR A 23 1.81 -24.25 22.86
C THR A 23 1.35 -22.80 22.72
N ILE A 24 0.60 -22.30 23.69
CA ILE A 24 0.19 -20.87 23.71
C ILE A 24 1.43 -19.97 23.77
N ILE A 25 2.47 -20.38 24.51
CA ILE A 25 3.72 -19.64 24.63
C ILE A 25 4.44 -19.48 23.29
N GLU A 26 4.35 -20.46 22.41
CA GLU A 26 4.94 -20.43 21.08
C GLU A 26 4.31 -19.34 20.20
N MET A 27 2.98 -19.18 20.26
CA MET A 27 2.34 -18.02 19.60
C MET A 27 2.55 -16.70 20.31
N LEU A 28 2.68 -16.71 21.64
CA LEU A 28 2.92 -15.49 22.41
C LEU A 28 4.28 -14.88 22.06
N VAL A 29 5.32 -15.71 21.96
CA VAL A 29 6.66 -15.27 21.56
C VAL A 29 6.68 -14.80 20.10
N VAL A 30 5.93 -15.46 19.21
CA VAL A 30 5.84 -15.03 17.81
C VAL A 30 5.17 -13.65 17.68
N LEU A 31 4.04 -13.42 18.35
CA LEU A 31 3.38 -12.10 18.37
C LEU A 31 4.28 -11.04 19.00
N PHE A 32 5.03 -11.39 20.03
CA PHE A 32 5.99 -10.50 20.68
C PHE A 32 7.09 -10.04 19.70
N ILE A 33 7.70 -10.95 18.94
CA ILE A 33 8.72 -10.62 17.95
C ILE A 33 8.14 -9.77 16.81
N ILE A 34 6.95 -10.13 16.30
CA ILE A 34 6.27 -9.37 15.24
C ILE A 34 5.95 -7.94 15.69
N SER A 35 5.55 -7.75 16.96
CA SER A 35 5.31 -6.40 17.50
C SER A 35 6.56 -5.52 17.44
N ILE A 36 7.74 -6.06 17.77
CA ILE A 36 9.02 -5.33 17.72
C ILE A 36 9.41 -5.05 16.26
N LEU A 37 9.25 -6.03 15.36
CA LEU A 37 9.48 -5.84 13.92
C LEU A 37 8.60 -4.73 13.34
N LEU A 38 7.30 -4.71 13.67
CA LEU A 38 6.37 -3.68 13.21
C LEU A 38 6.76 -2.28 13.71
N LEU A 39 7.19 -2.15 14.97
CA LEU A 39 7.67 -0.86 15.51
C LEU A 39 8.86 -0.29 14.73
N LEU A 40 9.73 -1.13 14.17
CA LEU A 40 10.86 -0.69 13.34
C LEU A 40 10.48 -0.49 11.86
N PHE A 41 9.54 -1.29 11.34
CA PHE A 41 9.09 -1.23 9.94
C PHE A 41 8.11 -0.09 9.67
N VAL A 42 7.16 0.16 10.57
CA VAL A 42 6.12 1.19 10.42
C VAL A 42 6.71 2.60 10.22
N PRO A 43 7.66 3.11 11.03
CA PRO A 43 8.23 4.43 10.79
C PRO A 43 8.97 4.48 9.45
N ASN A 44 9.74 3.45 9.11
CA ASN A 44 10.47 3.37 7.85
C ASN A 44 9.53 3.27 6.62
N LEU A 45 8.32 2.75 6.78
CA LEU A 45 7.30 2.70 5.73
C LEU A 45 6.53 4.03 5.63
N SER A 46 6.27 4.71 6.74
CA SER A 46 5.59 6.01 6.76
C SER A 46 6.39 7.06 5.97
N ASP A 47 7.69 7.17 6.22
CA ASP A 47 8.56 8.13 5.53
C ASP A 47 8.66 7.88 4.01
N GLN A 48 8.46 6.64 3.57
CA GLN A 48 8.42 6.28 2.15
C GLN A 48 7.11 6.66 1.48
N LYS A 49 5.99 6.65 2.23
CA LYS A 49 4.70 7.11 1.71
C LYS A 49 4.74 8.62 1.45
N ASP A 50 5.28 9.38 2.40
CA ASP A 50 5.38 10.85 2.27
C ASP A 50 6.27 11.25 1.09
N LYS A 51 7.42 10.57 0.92
CA LYS A 51 8.30 10.77 -0.24
C LYS A 51 7.66 10.35 -1.57
N ALA A 52 6.84 9.30 -1.56
CA ALA A 52 6.10 8.88 -2.74
C ALA A 52 5.00 9.88 -3.11
N GLU A 53 4.33 10.47 -2.12
CA GLU A 53 3.36 11.55 -2.30
C GLU A 53 4.04 12.81 -2.88
N GLU A 54 5.17 13.27 -2.31
CA GLU A 54 5.96 14.38 -2.87
C GLU A 54 6.47 14.09 -4.29
N GLY A 55 6.89 12.85 -4.56
CA GLY A 55 7.33 12.42 -5.89
C GLY A 55 6.19 12.46 -6.91
N SER A 56 4.98 12.06 -6.51
CA SER A 56 3.77 12.12 -7.34
C SER A 56 3.37 13.55 -7.64
N GLU A 57 3.44 14.45 -6.66
CA GLU A 57 3.13 15.87 -6.82
C GLU A 57 4.08 16.53 -7.83
N LYS A 58 5.39 16.30 -7.72
CA LYS A 58 6.39 16.78 -8.68
C LYS A 58 6.15 16.24 -10.10
N ALA A 59 5.77 14.98 -10.24
CA ALA A 59 5.46 14.38 -11.55
C ALA A 59 4.20 14.99 -12.19
N ILE A 60 3.18 15.30 -11.37
CA ILE A 60 1.96 15.98 -11.83
C ILE A 60 2.30 17.39 -12.32
N VAL A 61 3.02 18.19 -11.53
CA VAL A 61 3.46 19.54 -11.92
C VAL A 61 4.21 19.47 -13.25
N LYS A 62 5.13 18.51 -13.41
CA LYS A 62 5.90 18.38 -14.65
C LYS A 62 5.03 18.05 -15.86
N THR A 63 4.01 17.22 -15.67
CA THR A 63 3.08 16.86 -16.74
C THR A 63 2.26 18.08 -17.17
N VAL A 64 1.79 18.89 -16.21
CA VAL A 64 1.04 20.12 -16.49
C VAL A 64 1.91 21.15 -17.20
N GLU A 65 3.16 21.34 -16.80
CA GLU A 65 4.12 22.21 -17.51
C GLU A 65 4.30 21.81 -18.97
N THR A 66 4.48 20.51 -19.24
CA THR A 66 4.60 20.00 -20.60
C THR A 66 3.32 20.23 -21.39
N GLN A 67 2.15 20.09 -20.78
CA GLN A 67 0.87 20.38 -21.43
C GLN A 67 0.69 21.87 -21.73
N ILE A 68 1.12 22.76 -20.83
CA ILE A 68 1.16 24.22 -21.06
C ILE A 68 2.10 24.56 -22.23
N GLU A 69 3.28 23.94 -22.27
CA GLU A 69 4.25 24.16 -23.34
C GLU A 69 3.71 23.72 -24.71
N LEU A 70 3.08 22.54 -24.77
CA LEU A 70 2.42 22.05 -25.98
C LEU A 70 1.25 22.94 -26.41
N PHE A 71 0.47 23.46 -25.45
CA PHE A 71 -0.61 24.40 -25.74
C PHE A 71 -0.08 25.69 -26.37
N LYS A 72 0.98 26.29 -25.80
CA LYS A 72 1.63 27.50 -26.32
C LYS A 72 2.25 27.28 -27.71
N LEU A 73 2.77 26.09 -27.98
CA LEU A 73 3.32 25.74 -29.29
C LEU A 73 2.22 25.66 -30.36
N ASN A 74 1.05 25.15 -30.01
CA ASN A 74 -0.08 25.01 -30.93
C ASN A 74 -0.91 26.30 -31.06
N ASN A 75 -0.88 27.17 -30.04
CA ASN A 75 -1.65 28.41 -29.98
C ASN A 75 -0.72 29.58 -29.59
N PRO A 76 -0.03 30.22 -30.56
CA PRO A 76 0.97 31.24 -30.29
C PRO A 76 0.42 32.52 -29.61
N ASP A 77 -0.88 32.81 -29.78
CA ASP A 77 -1.56 33.96 -29.15
C ASP A 77 -2.47 33.53 -27.97
N GLY A 78 -2.43 32.25 -27.56
CA GLY A 78 -3.32 31.68 -26.55
C GLY A 78 -2.92 32.03 -25.12
N VAL A 79 -3.84 32.59 -24.34
CA VAL A 79 -3.66 32.82 -22.90
C VAL A 79 -3.90 31.53 -22.14
N VAL A 80 -3.00 31.22 -21.20
CA VAL A 80 -3.09 30.04 -20.33
C VAL A 80 -3.97 30.38 -19.13
N ASN A 81 -5.14 29.76 -19.04
CA ASN A 81 -6.12 29.93 -17.98
C ASN A 81 -6.84 28.61 -17.69
N GLU A 82 -7.36 28.47 -16.47
CA GLU A 82 -8.08 27.28 -16.00
C GLU A 82 -9.20 26.87 -16.97
N GLU A 83 -9.95 27.86 -17.50
CA GLU A 83 -11.06 27.66 -18.42
C GLU A 83 -10.66 27.07 -19.79
N ASN A 84 -9.46 27.36 -20.30
CA ASN A 84 -9.00 26.80 -21.58
C ASN A 84 -8.17 25.50 -21.42
N MET A 85 -7.64 25.23 -20.22
CA MET A 85 -6.77 24.08 -19.97
C MET A 85 -7.47 22.91 -19.28
N VAL A 86 -8.39 23.18 -18.34
CA VAL A 86 -9.09 22.16 -17.55
C VAL A 86 -10.11 21.33 -18.36
N PRO A 87 -10.77 21.87 -19.42
CA PRO A 87 -11.68 21.06 -20.23
C PRO A 87 -10.97 20.14 -21.23
N GLU A 88 -9.76 20.51 -21.70
CA GLU A 88 -9.17 19.89 -22.90
C GLU A 88 -7.79 19.24 -22.66
N TYR A 89 -7.01 19.65 -21.64
CA TYR A 89 -5.62 19.20 -21.50
C TYR A 89 -5.23 18.70 -20.09
N VAL A 90 -5.88 19.17 -19.01
CA VAL A 90 -5.49 18.91 -17.61
C VAL A 90 -6.72 18.64 -16.74
N SER A 91 -6.65 17.76 -15.74
CA SER A 91 -7.78 17.59 -14.80
C SER A 91 -7.79 18.66 -13.70
N THR A 92 -8.98 18.99 -13.15
CA THR A 92 -9.15 19.96 -12.04
C THR A 92 -8.27 19.63 -10.83
N GLN A 93 -8.05 18.35 -10.54
CA GLN A 93 -7.22 17.92 -9.41
C GLN A 93 -5.72 18.22 -9.64
N GLN A 94 -5.25 18.13 -10.89
CA GLN A 94 -3.86 18.45 -11.24
C GLN A 94 -3.60 19.95 -11.25
N TRP A 95 -4.60 20.76 -11.64
CA TRP A 95 -4.52 22.22 -11.59
C TRP A 95 -4.40 22.76 -10.16
N VAL A 96 -5.21 22.24 -9.23
CA VAL A 96 -5.14 22.62 -7.80
C VAL A 96 -3.77 22.33 -7.18
N ILE A 97 -3.14 21.22 -7.57
CA ILE A 97 -1.79 20.87 -7.12
C ILE A 97 -0.75 21.85 -7.69
N TYR A 98 -0.87 22.20 -8.97
CA TYR A 98 0.00 23.19 -9.60
C TYR A 98 -0.09 24.58 -8.95
N GLU A 99 -1.31 25.04 -8.66
CA GLU A 99 -1.56 26.34 -8.03
C GLU A 99 -1.02 26.40 -6.60
N LYS A 100 -1.23 25.33 -5.82
CA LYS A 100 -0.70 25.19 -4.46
C LYS A 100 0.83 25.24 -4.41
N HIS A 101 1.50 24.54 -5.33
CA HIS A 101 2.96 24.59 -5.44
C HIS A 101 3.47 25.98 -5.83
N ASN A 102 2.71 26.74 -6.63
CA ASN A 102 3.12 28.09 -7.03
C ASN A 102 3.00 29.09 -5.86
N ASP A 103 1.97 28.98 -5.02
CA ASP A 103 1.80 29.81 -3.82
C ASP A 103 2.88 29.56 -2.75
N GLU A 104 3.32 28.31 -2.56
CA GLU A 104 4.40 27.97 -1.60
C GLU A 104 5.77 28.57 -1.98
N THR A 105 5.96 28.98 -3.24
CA THR A 105 7.21 29.62 -3.70
C THR A 105 7.24 31.15 -3.54
N VAL A 106 6.14 31.77 -3.09
CA VAL A 106 5.97 33.23 -2.99
C VAL A 106 6.02 33.73 -1.53
N GLN A 107 6.23 32.84 -0.55
CA GLN A 107 6.40 33.18 0.88
C GLN A 107 7.81 32.87 1.38
#